data_AF-A0A183HCJ4-F1
#
_entry.id   AF-A0A183HCJ4-F1
#
_cell.length_a   1.000
_cell.length_b   1.000
_cell.length_c   1.000
_cell.angle_alpha   90.00
_cell.angle_beta   90.00
_cell.angle_gamma   90.00
#
_symmetry.space_group_name_H-M   'P 1'
#
loop_
_entity.id
_entity.type
_entity.pdbx_description
1 polymer ?
#
loop_
_entity_poly.entity_id
_entity_poly.type
_entity_poly.pdbx_seq_one_letter_code
_entity_poly.pdbx_strand_id
1 'polypeptide(L)' 'MAGETVKGAKTKIMRAAETLLGGYFNVICAYGDFSYVTTTSLYCLESLDDINCYAFLTGNNRPRLE' A
#
# COMPACT_ATOMS: atom_id res chain seq x y z
N MET A 1 22.96 0.48 2.02
CA MET A 1 22.17 -0.27 1.03
C MET A 1 20.68 -0.25 1.40
N ALA A 2 20.11 0.94 1.66
CA ALA A 2 18.77 1.08 2.26
C ALA A 2 17.65 1.30 1.22
N GLY A 3 17.98 1.71 -0.02
CA GLY A 3 16.99 1.94 -1.07
C GLY A 3 16.41 0.66 -1.71
N GLU A 4 17.16 -0.45 -1.66
CA GLU A 4 16.76 -1.71 -2.28
C GLU A 4 15.69 -2.45 -1.46
N THR A 5 15.72 -2.32 -0.13
CA THR A 5 14.76 -2.93 0.79
C THR A 5 13.37 -2.29 0.67
N VAL A 6 13.29 -0.96 0.53
CA VAL A 6 12.01 -0.24 0.45
C VAL A 6 11.25 -0.55 -0.84
N LYS A 7 11.95 -0.61 -1.97
CA LYS A 7 11.34 -0.99 -3.27
C LYS A 7 10.80 -2.42 -3.23
N GLY A 8 11.54 -3.34 -2.61
CA GLY A 8 11.10 -4.71 -2.39
C GLY A 8 9.90 -4.80 -1.45
N ALA A 9 9.91 -4.06 -0.34
CA ALA A 9 8.82 -4.00 0.64
C ALA A 9 7.51 -3.54 0.00
N LYS A 10 7.53 -2.42 -0.73
CA LYS A 10 6.38 -1.90 -1.48
C LYS A 10 5.73 -2.99 -2.35
N THR A 11 6.55 -3.72 -3.12
CA THR A 11 6.07 -4.73 -4.06
C THR A 11 5.48 -5.95 -3.34
N LYS A 12 6.09 -6.38 -2.23
CA LYS A 12 5.59 -7.48 -1.40
C LYS A 12 4.26 -7.15 -0.73
N ILE A 13 4.16 -5.96 -0.13
CA ILE A 13 2.93 -5.49 0.52
C ILE A 13 1.79 -5.40 -0.50
N MET A 14 2.06 -4.82 -1.67
CA MET A 14 1.07 -4.71 -2.75
C MET A 14 0.52 -6.09 -3.15
N ARG A 15 1.40 -7.03 -3.51
CA ARG A 15 0.98 -8.37 -3.93
C ARG A 15 0.26 -9.15 -2.83
N ALA A 16 0.71 -9.02 -1.58
CA ALA A 16 0.05 -9.65 -0.45
C ALA A 16 -1.37 -9.10 -0.24
N ALA A 17 -1.55 -7.78 -0.32
CA ALA A 17 -2.85 -7.13 -0.21
C ALA A 17 -3.79 -7.57 -1.34
N GLU A 18 -3.33 -7.55 -2.59
CA GLU A 18 -4.10 -8.01 -3.74
C GLU A 18 -4.51 -9.49 -3.62
N THR A 19 -3.62 -10.35 -3.12
CA THR A 19 -3.88 -11.78 -2.96
C THR A 19 -4.87 -12.08 -1.83
N LEU A 20 -4.75 -11.38 -0.69
CA LEU A 20 -5.55 -11.65 0.51
C LEU A 20 -6.90 -10.94 0.52
N LEU A 21 -6.96 -9.73 -0.02
CA LEU A 21 -8.13 -8.85 0.08
C LEU A 21 -8.87 -8.70 -1.26
N GLY A 22 -8.18 -8.95 -2.37
CA GLY A 22 -8.70 -8.73 -3.72
C GLY A 22 -8.78 -7.24 -4.10
N GLY A 23 -8.87 -6.96 -5.40
CA GLY A 23 -8.80 -5.59 -5.93
C GLY A 23 -7.37 -5.12 -6.14
N TYR A 24 -7.22 -3.86 -6.56
CA TYR A 24 -5.92 -3.23 -6.83
C TYR A 24 -5.49 -2.38 -5.66
N PHE A 25 -4.26 -2.62 -5.18
CA PHE A 25 -3.66 -1.84 -4.11
C PHE A 25 -2.49 -1.02 -4.62
N ASN A 26 -2.37 0.20 -4.11
CA ASN A 26 -1.14 0.96 -4.22
C ASN A 26 -0.48 1.06 -2.86
N VAL A 27 0.85 1.07 -2.88
CA VAL A 27 1.67 1.18 -1.68
C VAL A 27 2.70 2.30 -1.87
N ILE A 28 2.77 3.19 -0.90
CA ILE A 28 3.77 4.25 -0.78
C ILE A 28 4.61 3.90 0.43
N CYS A 29 5.93 3.78 0.26
CA CYS A 29 6.85 3.64 1.38
C CYS A 29 7.90 4.74 1.28
N ALA A 30 8.12 5.47 2.37
CA ALA A 30 9.05 6.58 2.43
C ALA A 30 9.81 6.59 3.76
N TYR A 31 11.01 7.18 3.74
CA TYR A 31 11.77 7.44 4.96
C TYR A 31 11.28 8.74 5.61
N GLY A 32 11.12 8.74 6.93
CA GLY A 32 10.60 9.86 7.69
C GLY A 32 9.15 10.20 7.36
N ASP A 33 8.78 11.46 7.57
CA ASP A 33 7.41 11.92 7.45
C ASP A 33 7.02 12.24 6.01
N PHE A 34 5.81 11.84 5.62
CA PHE A 34 5.17 12.29 4.40
C PHE A 34 3.68 12.51 4.62
N SER A 35 3.08 13.38 3.82
CA SER A 35 1.64 13.65 3.83
C SER A 35 1.04 13.29 2.48
N TYR A 36 0.02 12.43 2.49
CA TYR A 36 -0.71 12.02 1.30
C TYR A 36 -2.18 11.82 1.64
N VAL A 37 -3.07 12.36 0.82
CA VAL A 37 -4.53 12.27 1.00
C VAL A 37 -5.12 11.57 -0.20
N THR A 38 -5.93 10.54 0.05
CA THR A 38 -6.66 9.81 -0.99
C THR A 38 -8.02 9.38 -0.49
N THR A 39 -8.99 9.28 -1.39
CA THR A 39 -10.30 8.70 -1.09
C THR A 39 -10.23 7.20 -1.33
N THR A 40 -10.39 6.40 -0.28
CA THR A 40 -10.35 4.94 -0.37
C THR A 40 -11.29 4.33 0.67
N SER A 41 -11.82 3.13 0.39
CA SER A 41 -12.62 2.37 1.34
C SER A 41 -11.79 1.50 2.28
N LEU A 42 -10.50 1.28 1.97
CA LEU A 42 -9.63 0.40 2.73
C LEU A 42 -8.17 0.86 2.64
N TYR A 43 -7.53 1.01 3.80
CA TYR A 43 -6.12 1.36 3.88
C TYR A 43 -5.45 0.68 5.08
N CYS A 44 -4.13 0.65 5.06
CA CYS A 44 -3.26 0.25 6.16
C CYS A 44 -2.04 1.19 6.17
N LEU A 45 -1.72 1.74 7.33
CA LEU A 45 -0.51 2.54 7.55
C LEU A 45 0.30 1.83 8.63
N GLU A 46 1.53 1.45 8.30
CA GLU A 46 2.43 0.79 9.22
C GLU A 46 3.83 1.39 9.14
N SER A 47 4.46 1.51 10.31
CA SER A 47 5.77 2.11 10.48
C SER A 47 6.74 1.07 11.01
N LEU A 48 7.90 0.95 10.37
CA LEU A 48 9.00 0.10 10.83
C LEU A 48 10.29 0.91 10.80
N ASP A 49 10.88 1.12 11.99
CA ASP A 49 11.99 2.03 12.21
C ASP A 49 11.68 3.44 11.68
N ASP A 50 12.44 3.91 10.68
CA ASP A 50 12.29 5.22 10.04
C ASP A 50 11.56 5.13 8.69
N ILE A 51 10.90 4.01 8.40
CA ILE A 51 10.16 3.78 7.15
C ILE A 51 8.67 3.71 7.44
N ASN A 52 7.91 4.59 6.81
CA ASN A 52 6.46 4.60 6.84
C ASN A 52 5.91 4.03 5.53
N CYS A 53 5.08 2.98 5.62
CA CYS A 53 4.42 2.36 4.47
C CYS A 53 2.91 2.54 4.56
N TYR A 54 2.34 3.23 3.56
CA TYR A 54 0.92 3.45 3.38
C TYR A 54 0.40 2.62 2.20
N ALA A 55 -0.44 1.63 2.49
CA ALA A 55 -1.12 0.79 1.52
C ALA A 55 -2.60 1.17 1.44
N PHE A 56 -3.16 1.32 0.25
CA PHE A 56 -4.56 1.69 0.06
C PHE A 56 -5.15 1.06 -1.20
N LEU A 57 -6.44 0.76 -1.13
CA LEU A 57 -7.20 0.23 -2.25
C LEU A 57 -7.46 1.36 -3.27
N THR A 58 -7.12 1.14 -4.54
CA THR A 58 -7.23 2.15 -5.62
C THR A 58 -8.31 1.84 -6.62
N GLY A 59 -8.70 0.57 -6.74
CA GLY A 59 -9.81 0.16 -7.58
C GLY A 59 -10.24 -1.25 -7.23
N ASN A 60 -11.54 -1.45 -7.04
CA ASN A 60 -12.09 -2.80 -6.94
C ASN A 60 -12.47 -3.27 -8.35
N ASN A 61 -11.95 -4.42 -8.77
CA ASN A 61 -12.46 -5.17 -9.91
C ASN A 61 -13.75 -5.92 -9.58
N ARG A 62 -14.43 -5.60 -8.47
CA ARG A 62 -15.73 -6.17 -8.20
C ARG A 62 -16.68 -5.62 -9.27
N PRO A 63 -17.26 -6.46 -10.14
CA PRO A 63 -18.39 -6.00 -10.92
C PRO A 63 -19.38 -5.43 -9.91
N ARG A 64 -19.87 -4.22 -10.20
CA ARG A 64 -21.02 -3.65 -9.49
C ARG A 64 -22.11 -4.72 -9.56
N LEU A 65 -22.31 -5.46 -8.48
CA LEU A 65 -23.45 -6.34 -8.35
C LEU A 65 -24.64 -5.38 -8.37
N GLU A 66 -25.37 -5.40 -9.48
CA GLU A 66 -26.68 -4.78 -9.63
C GLU A 66 -27.66 -5.34 -8.61
#